data_AF-X1GJJ3-F1
#
_entry.id   AF-X1GJJ3-F1
#
_cell.length_a   1.000
_cell.length_b   1.000
_cell.length_c   1.000
_cell.angle_alpha   90.00
_cell.angle_beta   90.00
_cell.angle_gamma   90.00
#
_symmetry.space_group_name_H-M   'P 1'
#
loop_
_entity.id
_entity.type
_entity.pdbx_description
1 polymer ?
#
loop_
_entity_poly.entity_id
_entity_poly.type
_entity_poly.pdbx_seq_one_letter_code
_entity_poly.pdbx_strand_id
1 'polypeptide(L)' 'PNNDQNPIIPIDHPRYESLKYRHKIIEGMKTLIVAEAGLIAHGRGECFDYMLGEKTNETAK' A
#
# COMPACT_ATOMS: atom_id res chain seq x y z
N PRO A 1 -18.23 19.19 1.25
CA PRO A 1 -17.06 18.87 0.41
C PRO A 1 -16.40 17.57 0.91
N ASN A 2 -17.04 16.43 0.66
CA ASN A 2 -16.52 15.11 1.01
C ASN A 2 -16.16 14.43 -0.30
N ASN A 3 -14.87 14.40 -0.61
CA ASN A 3 -14.33 13.82 -1.83
C ASN A 3 -13.48 12.58 -1.49
N ASP A 4 -13.89 11.79 -0.49
CA ASP A 4 -13.29 10.49 -0.18
C ASP A 4 -13.85 9.42 -1.12
N GLN A 5 -13.60 9.59 -2.41
CA GLN A 5 -13.70 8.51 -3.37
C GLN A 5 -12.41 7.71 -3.25
N ASN A 6 -12.41 6.63 -2.44
CA ASN A 6 -11.36 5.62 -2.56
C ASN A 6 -11.38 5.11 -4.01
N PRO A 7 -10.32 5.31 -4.81
CA PRO A 7 -10.35 4.93 -6.21
C PRO A 7 -10.61 3.42 -6.30
N ILE A 8 -11.68 3.05 -7.00
CA ILE A 8 -11.96 1.66 -7.32
C ILE A 8 -10.87 1.21 -8.29
N ILE A 9 -9.93 0.39 -7.81
CA ILE A 9 -8.87 -0.19 -8.64
C ILE A 9 -9.45 -1.47 -9.26
N PRO A 10 -9.48 -1.60 -10.59
CA PRO A 10 -9.90 -2.84 -11.25
C PRO A 10 -9.06 -4.03 -10.79
N ILE A 11 -9.69 -5.19 -10.56
CA ILE A 11 -9.00 -6.37 -10.02
C ILE A 11 -7.99 -6.97 -11.00
N ASP A 12 -8.17 -6.72 -12.29
CA ASP A 12 -7.29 -7.09 -13.40
C ASP A 12 -6.14 -6.10 -13.61
N HIS A 13 -6.06 -5.03 -12.81
CA HIS A 13 -4.98 -4.06 -12.92
C HIS A 13 -3.63 -4.70 -12.50
N PRO A 14 -2.53 -4.51 -13.27
CA PRO A 14 -1.24 -5.16 -12.99
C PRO A 14 -0.60 -4.76 -11.64
N ARG A 15 -1.04 -3.65 -11.06
CA ARG A 15 -0.60 -3.14 -9.75
C ARG A 15 -1.69 -3.19 -8.68
N TYR A 16 -2.73 -4.01 -8.88
CA TYR A 16 -3.92 -4.02 -8.02
C TYR A 16 -3.57 -4.12 -6.54
N GLU A 17 -2.75 -5.10 -6.14
CA GLU A 17 -2.40 -5.30 -4.72
C GLU A 17 -1.58 -4.11 -4.16
N SER A 18 -0.53 -3.66 -4.85
CA SER A 18 0.27 -2.49 -4.40
C SER A 18 -0.61 -1.24 -4.21
N LEU A 19 -1.47 -0.91 -5.19
CA LEU A 19 -2.36 0.26 -5.09
C LEU A 19 -3.42 0.09 -3.99
N LYS A 20 -3.98 -1.11 -3.82
CA LYS A 20 -4.96 -1.44 -2.78
C LYS A 20 -4.37 -1.24 -1.38
N TYR A 21 -3.13 -1.67 -1.14
CA TYR A 21 -2.48 -1.48 0.16
C TYR A 21 -2.07 -0.02 0.40
N ARG A 22 -1.69 0.74 -0.63
CA ARG A 22 -1.50 2.19 -0.52
C ARG A 22 -2.78 2.91 -0.07
N HIS A 23 -3.94 2.59 -0.66
CA HIS A 23 -5.19 3.19 -0.21
C HIS A 23 -5.53 2.80 1.24
N LYS A 24 -5.30 1.54 1.63
CA LYS A 24 -5.50 1.09 3.01
C LYS A 24 -4.63 1.84 4.02
N ILE A 25 -3.35 2.07 3.72
CA ILE A 25 -2.47 2.78 4.65
C ILE A 25 -2.84 4.28 4.74
N ILE A 26 -3.26 4.89 3.63
CA ILE A 26 -3.79 6.26 3.62
C ILE A 26 -5.06 6.35 4.47
N GLU A 27 -5.99 5.41 4.33
CA GLU A 27 -7.21 5.35 5.14
C GLU A 27 -6.89 5.13 6.63
N GLY A 28 -5.91 4.28 6.92
CA GLY A 28 -5.39 4.09 8.28
C GLY A 28 -4.83 5.38 8.88
N MET A 29 -4.20 6.23 8.07
CA MET A 29 -3.73 7.55 8.52
C MET A 29 -4.89 8.51 8.77
N LYS A 30 -5.86 8.60 7.84
CA LYS A 30 -7.07 9.43 7.99
C LYS A 30 -7.90 9.06 9.23
N THR A 31 -7.93 7.78 9.56
CA THR A 31 -8.65 7.24 10.73
C THR A 31 -7.81 7.21 12.01
N LEU A 32 -6.61 7.82 12.01
CA LEU A 32 -5.68 7.92 13.15
C LEU A 32 -5.20 6.57 13.71
N ILE A 33 -5.32 5.49 12.93
CA ILE A 33 -4.73 4.18 13.25
C ILE A 33 -3.22 4.19 12.93
N VAL A 34 -2.82 4.92 11.89
CA VAL A 34 -1.44 5.01 11.39
C VAL A 34 -0.92 6.44 11.56
N ALA A 35 0.25 6.58 12.17
CA ALA A 35 0.95 7.87 12.23
C ALA A 35 1.41 8.32 10.83
N GLU A 36 1.57 9.62 10.59
CA GLU A 36 2.04 10.15 9.30
C GLU A 36 3.37 9.51 8.83
N ALA A 37 4.31 9.30 9.75
CA ALA A 37 5.57 8.60 9.47
C ALA A 37 5.37 7.15 8.98
N GLY A 38 4.23 6.53 9.28
CA GLY A 38 3.82 5.22 8.78
C GLY A 38 3.60 5.17 7.27
N LEU A 39 3.14 6.27 6.66
CA LEU A 39 3.03 6.36 5.20
C LEU A 39 4.42 6.31 4.54
N ILE A 40 5.38 7.03 5.12
CA ILE A 40 6.78 7.03 4.66
C ILE A 40 7.39 5.64 4.85
N ALA A 41 7.10 5.00 6.00
CA ALA A 41 7.56 3.64 6.27
C ALA A 41 7.01 2.63 5.27
N HIS A 42 5.73 2.75 4.87
CA HIS A 42 5.14 1.91 3.84
C HIS A 42 5.85 2.07 2.50
N GLY A 43 6.08 3.30 2.04
CA GLY A 43 6.80 3.56 0.79
C GLY A 43 8.23 2.99 0.76
N ARG A 44 8.95 3.03 1.90
CA ARG A 44 10.25 2.35 2.03
C ARG A 44 10.13 0.83 1.89
N GLY A 45 9.11 0.24 2.50
CA GLY A 45 8.81 -1.19 2.36
C GLY A 45 8.52 -1.58 0.92
N GLU A 46 7.64 -0.82 0.23
CA GLU A 46 7.32 -1.06 -1.18
C GLU A 46 8.55 -0.96 -2.10
N CYS A 47 9.50 -0.07 -1.80
CA CYS A 47 10.75 0.01 -2.55
C CYS A 47 11.53 -1.31 -2.49
N PHE A 48 11.70 -1.87 -1.29
CA PHE A 48 12.36 -3.17 -1.13
C PHE A 48 11.53 -4.30 -1.73
N ASP A 49 10.21 -4.26 -1.58
CA ASP A 49 9.31 -5.26 -2.17
C ASP A 49 9.48 -5.31 -3.69
N TYR A 50 9.56 -4.14 -4.36
CA TYR A 50 9.86 -4.05 -5.79
C TYR A 50 11.23 -4.65 -6.14
N MET A 51 12.28 -4.33 -5.37
CA MET A 51 13.62 -4.89 -5.57
C MET A 51 13.66 -6.42 -5.39
N LEU A 52 12.82 -6.96 -4.49
CA LEU A 52 12.73 -8.38 -4.19
C LEU A 52 11.74 -9.14 -5.10
N GLY A 53 11.03 -8.43 -5.97
CA GLY A 53 10.10 -9.00 -6.95
C GLY A 53 8.69 -9.27 -6.41
N GLU A 54 8.28 -8.58 -5.34
CA GLU A 54 6.92 -8.55 -4.79
C GLU A 54 6.34 -9.95 -4.50
N LYS A 55 7.20 -10.83 -3.97
CA LYS A 55 6.86 -12.22 -3.65
C LYS A 55 7.68 -12.73 -2.48
N THR A 56 7.12 -13.70 -1.74
CA THR A 56 7.87 -14.42 -0.71
C THR A 56 9.00 -15.21 -1.36
N ASN A 57 10.24 -14.87 -1.01
CA ASN A 57 11.44 -15.58 -1.47
C ASN A 57 11.74 -16.80 -0.58
N GLU A 58 12.69 -17.65 -0.99
CA GLU A 58 13.03 -18.88 -0.26
C GLU A 58 13.57 -18.62 1.16
N THR A 59 14.26 -17.50 1.38
CA THR A 59 14.78 -17.14 2.71
C THR A 59 13.68 -16.68 3.67
N ALA A 60 12.55 -16.20 3.13
CA ALA A 60 11.40 -15.72 3.89
C ALA A 60 10.29 -16.78 4.07
N LYS A 61 10.43 -17.96 3.47
CA LYS A 61 9.56 -19.13 3.70
C LYS A 61 9.99 -19.88 4.95
#